data_AF-A0A1Q3BW68-F1
#
_entry.id   AF-A0A1Q3BW68-F1
#
_cell.length_a   1.000
_cell.length_b   1.000
_cell.length_c   1.000
_cell.angle_alpha   90.00
_cell.angle_beta   90.00
_cell.angle_gamma   90.00
#
_symmetry.space_group_name_H-M   'P 1'
#
loop_
_entity.id
_entity.type
_entity.pdbx_description
1 polymer ?
#
loop_
_entity_poly.entity_id
_entity_poly.type
_entity_poly.pdbx_seq_one_letter_code
_entity_poly.pdbx_strand_id
1 'polypeptide(L)'
;CSFHMTFNRDWFATYDVNEGKVLLGDNNALKVVGCGKVHIKMFDGVIRTLEAWHVPGLKKNLISLGVLDSHGCKFTGENGIIKVLRGALVIMKGKKIDGLYQL
;
A
#
# COMPACT_ATOMS: atom_id res chain seq x y z
N CYS A 1 12.49 1.93 -7.37
CA CYS A 1 11.76 0.93 -6.58
C CYS A 1 10.46 1.53 -6.07
N SER A 2 9.33 0.83 -6.21
CA SER A 2 8.07 1.23 -5.58
C SER A 2 7.85 0.36 -4.34
N PHE A 3 7.29 0.93 -3.27
CA PHE A 3 6.98 0.22 -2.03
C PHE A 3 5.58 0.59 -1.56
N HIS A 4 4.94 -0.26 -0.76
CA HIS A 4 3.83 0.19 0.06
C HIS A 4 4.36 1.20 1.09
N MET A 5 3.58 2.22 1.42
CA MET A 5 4.01 3.27 2.34
C MET A 5 2.87 3.65 3.28
N THR A 6 3.22 3.92 4.53
CA THR A 6 2.29 4.44 5.53
C THR A 6 2.94 5.55 6.34
N PHE A 7 2.14 6.55 6.73
CA PHE A 7 2.58 7.56 7.70
C PHE A 7 2.41 7.11 9.15
N ASN A 8 1.65 6.03 9.37
CA ASN A 8 1.27 5.59 10.71
C ASN A 8 2.21 4.49 11.22
N ARG A 9 3.02 4.83 12.23
CA ARG A 9 3.94 3.93 12.93
C ARG A 9 3.24 2.82 13.71
N ASP A 10 2.04 3.07 14.23
CA ASP A 10 1.35 2.16 15.15
C ASP A 10 0.70 0.98 14.43
N TRP A 11 0.61 1.04 13.09
CA TRP A 11 0.05 -0.04 12.26
C TRP A 11 1.04 -1.15 11.96
N PHE A 12 2.31 -0.97 12.30
CA PHE A 12 3.36 -1.96 12.09
C PHE A 12 3.32 -3.05 13.16
N ALA A 13 3.18 -4.30 12.74
CA ALA A 13 3.32 -5.49 13.58
C ALA A 13 4.79 -5.87 13.81
N THR A 14 5.64 -5.60 12.82
CA THR A 14 7.10 -5.65 12.97
C THR A 14 7.66 -4.31 12.52
N TYR A 15 8.77 -3.89 13.12
CA TYR A 15 9.35 -2.59 12.78
C TYR A 15 10.86 -2.59 12.92
N ASP A 16 11.52 -2.25 11.82
CA ASP A 16 12.95 -2.03 11.75
C ASP A 16 13.21 -0.56 11.41
N VAL A 17 14.16 0.05 12.12
CA VAL A 17 14.63 1.39 11.80
C VAL A 17 15.42 1.30 10.50
N ASN A 18 15.03 2.10 9.52
CA ASN A 18 15.62 2.14 8.19
C ASN A 18 15.55 3.56 7.68
N GLU A 19 16.70 4.18 7.48
CA GLU A 19 16.78 5.55 6.99
C GLU A 19 16.91 5.57 5.47
N GLY A 20 16.05 6.34 4.83
CA GLY A 20 16.07 6.49 3.38
C GLY A 20 15.29 7.70 2.93
N LYS A 21 15.12 7.81 1.61
CA LYS A 21 14.31 8.85 0.98
C LYS A 21 13.46 8.23 -0.13
N VAL A 22 12.27 8.79 -0.31
CA VAL A 22 11.40 8.47 -1.44
C VAL A 22 11.05 9.76 -2.16
N LEU A 23 11.14 9.74 -3.49
CA LEU A 23 10.67 10.83 -4.34
C LEU A 23 9.19 10.63 -4.65
N LEU A 24 8.41 11.70 -4.49
CA LEU A 24 7.01 11.74 -4.86
C LEU A 24 6.84 12.14 -6.34
N GLY A 25 5.60 12.10 -6.83
CA GLY A 25 5.28 12.43 -8.22
C GLY A 25 5.60 13.88 -8.62
N ASP A 26 5.74 14.78 -7.65
CA ASP A 26 6.17 16.17 -7.82
C ASP A 26 7.69 16.37 -7.63
N ASN A 27 8.45 15.27 -7.58
CA ASN A 27 9.89 15.21 -7.29
C ASN A 27 10.31 15.69 -5.89
N ASN A 28 9.37 16.01 -4.99
CA ASN A 28 9.73 16.28 -3.61
C ASN A 28 10.17 14.99 -2.90
N ALA A 29 11.22 15.09 -2.10
CA ALA A 29 11.75 13.97 -1.33
C ALA A 29 11.15 13.94 0.08
N LEU A 30 10.62 12.79 0.50
CA LEU A 30 10.23 12.54 1.89
C LEU A 30 11.19 11.56 2.56
N LYS A 31 11.39 11.73 3.87
CA LYS A 31 12.22 10.83 4.70
C LYS A 31 11.48 9.52 4.97
N VAL A 32 12.14 8.41 4.67
CA VAL A 32 11.79 7.08 5.18
C VAL A 32 12.54 6.90 6.51
N VAL A 33 11.83 6.51 7.57
CA VAL A 33 12.42 6.36 8.93
C VAL A 33 12.32 4.94 9.49
N GLY A 34 11.69 4.04 8.74
CA GLY A 34 11.59 2.63 9.10
C GLY A 34 10.84 1.83 8.06
N CYS A 35 10.75 0.54 8.29
CA CYS A 35 9.95 -0.38 7.50
C CYS A 35 9.50 -1.57 8.35
N GLY A 36 8.59 -2.36 7.80
CA GLY A 36 8.14 -3.58 8.44
C GLY A 36 6.80 -4.07 7.92
N LYS A 37 6.21 -5.01 8.63
CA LYS A 37 4.97 -5.67 8.24
C LYS A 37 3.77 -4.93 8.83
N VAL A 38 2.79 -4.64 7.99
CA VAL A 38 1.50 -4.04 8.36
C VAL A 38 0.39 -5.06 8.09
N HIS A 39 -0.51 -5.22 9.05
CA HIS A 39 -1.70 -6.08 8.91
C HIS A 39 -2.90 -5.25 8.45
N ILE A 40 -3.56 -5.70 7.39
CA ILE A 40 -4.75 -5.05 6.83
C ILE A 40 -5.87 -6.08 6.77
N LYS A 41 -6.99 -5.79 7.42
CA LYS A 41 -8.21 -6.58 7.28
C LYS A 41 -8.91 -6.19 5.99
N MET A 42 -9.10 -7.16 5.08
CA MET A 42 -9.72 -6.93 3.79
C MET A 42 -11.25 -7.06 3.84
N PHE A 43 -11.92 -6.73 2.74
CA PHE A 43 -13.39 -6.80 2.59
C PHE A 43 -13.98 -8.19 2.85
N ASP A 44 -13.19 -9.25 2.66
CA ASP A 44 -13.55 -10.66 2.88
C ASP A 44 -13.34 -11.09 4.35
N GLY A 45 -12.90 -10.17 5.22
CA GLY A 45 -12.57 -10.43 6.61
C GLY A 45 -11.18 -11.02 6.83
N VAL A 46 -10.46 -11.40 5.76
CA VAL A 46 -9.13 -11.99 5.84
C VAL A 46 -8.11 -10.89 6.14
N ILE A 47 -7.25 -11.15 7.13
CA ILE A 47 -6.10 -10.30 7.42
C ILE A 47 -4.99 -10.65 6.44
N ARG A 48 -4.46 -9.65 5.75
CA ARG A 48 -3.31 -9.78 4.86
C ARG A 48 -2.16 -8.93 5.38
N THR A 49 -0.94 -9.41 5.15
CA THR A 49 0.29 -8.74 5.55
C THR A 49 0.93 -8.07 4.34
N LEU A 50 1.26 -6.79 4.46
CA LEU A 50 2.06 -6.05 3.48
C LEU A 50 3.34 -5.55 4.12
N GLU A 51 4.45 -5.60 3.40
CA GLU A 51 5.67 -4.91 3.79
C GLU A 51 5.60 -3.46 3.34
N ALA A 52 5.76 -2.53 4.28
CA ALA A 52 5.61 -1.11 4.03
C ALA A 52 6.79 -0.31 4.57
N TRP A 53 7.07 0.82 3.92
CA TRP A 53 7.93 1.86 4.45
C TRP A 53 7.14 2.82 5.34
N HIS A 54 7.77 3.23 6.43
CA HIS A 54 7.26 4.27 7.30
C HIS A 54 7.80 5.62 6.84
N VAL A 55 6.88 6.45 6.35
CA VAL A 55 7.17 7.77 5.79
C VAL A 55 6.28 8.80 6.49
N PRO A 56 6.72 9.36 7.63
CA PRO A 56 5.90 10.26 8.47
C PRO A 56 5.36 11.49 7.73
N GLY A 57 6.06 11.93 6.68
CA GLY A 57 5.67 13.09 5.88
C GLY A 57 4.48 12.84 4.93
N LEU A 58 4.03 11.59 4.75
CA LEU A 58 2.89 11.28 3.90
C LEU A 58 1.58 11.79 4.52
N LYS A 59 0.64 12.18 3.64
CA LYS A 59 -0.73 12.57 4.05
C LYS A 59 -1.75 11.45 3.88
N LYS A 60 -1.42 10.44 3.08
CA LYS A 60 -2.23 9.24 2.84
C LYS A 60 -1.31 8.04 2.72
N ASN A 61 -1.81 6.87 3.09
CA ASN A 61 -1.11 5.61 2.89
C ASN A 61 -1.19 5.20 1.42
N LEU A 62 -0.16 4.53 0.93
CA LEU A 62 -0.03 4.16 -0.48
C LEU A 62 0.18 2.67 -0.59
N ILE A 63 -0.62 2.03 -1.42
CA ILE A 63 -0.45 0.63 -1.81
C ILE A 63 0.13 0.63 -3.22
N SER A 64 1.38 0.20 -3.37
CA SER A 64 2.00 0.13 -4.69
C SER A 64 1.38 -0.98 -5.53
N LEU A 65 0.79 -0.63 -6.67
CA LEU A 65 0.37 -1.59 -7.68
C LEU A 65 1.58 -2.31 -8.30
N GLY A 66 2.72 -1.64 -8.44
CA GLY A 66 3.93 -2.25 -8.99
C GLY A 66 4.50 -3.36 -8.08
N VAL A 67 4.37 -3.20 -6.75
CA VAL A 67 4.71 -4.29 -5.82
C VAL A 67 3.71 -5.43 -5.94
N LEU A 68 2.42 -5.14 -6.03
CA LEU A 68 1.41 -6.19 -6.20
C LEU A 68 1.59 -6.95 -7.53
N ASP A 69 1.95 -6.24 -8.61
CA ASP A 69 2.23 -6.78 -9.93
C ASP A 69 3.44 -7.72 -9.92
N SER A 70 4.55 -7.32 -9.27
CA SER A 70 5.72 -8.19 -9.10
C SER A 70 5.40 -9.46 -8.29
N HIS A 71 4.35 -9.42 -7.47
CA HIS A 71 3.80 -10.55 -6.74
C HIS A 71 2.71 -11.33 -7.52
N GLY A 72 2.61 -11.11 -8.84
CA GLY A 72 1.74 -11.83 -9.76
C GLY A 72 0.26 -11.45 -9.66
N CYS A 73 -0.05 -10.25 -9.15
CA CYS A 73 -1.43 -9.79 -9.04
C CYS A 73 -1.92 -9.14 -10.33
N LYS A 74 -3.20 -9.35 -10.66
CA LYS A 74 -3.91 -8.62 -11.72
C LYS A 74 -4.80 -7.55 -11.11
N PHE A 75 -5.08 -6.51 -11.87
CA PHE A 75 -5.92 -5.39 -11.43
C PHE A 75 -7.05 -5.18 -12.43
N THR A 76 -8.27 -5.05 -11.94
CA THR A 76 -9.41 -4.62 -12.75
C THR A 76 -10.08 -3.42 -12.10
N GLY A 77 -10.49 -2.45 -12.91
CA GLY A 77 -11.15 -1.23 -12.47
C GLY A 77 -12.41 -1.00 -13.29
N GLU A 78 -13.58 -1.05 -12.65
CA GLU A 78 -14.87 -0.85 -13.33
C GLU A 78 -15.89 -0.26 -12.36
N ASN A 79 -16.75 0.64 -12.84
CA ASN A 79 -17.84 1.24 -12.05
C ASN A 79 -17.37 1.83 -10.71
N GLY A 80 -16.18 2.43 -10.70
CA GLY A 80 -15.58 3.03 -9.51
C GLY A 80 -15.05 2.04 -8.47
N ILE A 81 -14.93 0.75 -8.80
CA ILE A 81 -14.34 -0.28 -7.94
C ILE A 81 -13.05 -0.79 -8.57
N ILE A 82 -11.97 -0.83 -7.79
CA ILE A 82 -10.76 -1.58 -8.13
C ILE A 82 -10.79 -2.93 -7.43
N LYS A 83 -10.39 -3.99 -8.15
CA LYS A 83 -10.16 -5.32 -7.61
C LYS A 83 -8.71 -5.71 -7.88
N VAL A 84 -8.04 -6.24 -6.87
CA VAL A 84 -6.74 -6.90 -7.02
C VAL A 84 -6.98 -8.40 -6.91
N LEU A 85 -6.46 -9.14 -7.89
CA LEU A 85 -6.66 -10.57 -8.01
C LEU A 85 -5.33 -11.30 -7.97
N ARG A 86 -5.29 -12.45 -7.29
CA ARG A 86 -4.21 -13.45 -7.43
C ARG A 86 -4.83 -14.73 -7.97
N GLY A 87 -4.53 -15.06 -9.22
CA GLY A 87 -5.30 -16.07 -9.95
C GLY A 87 -6.76 -15.64 -10.12
N ALA A 88 -7.71 -16.51 -9.76
CA ALA A 88 -9.14 -16.21 -9.79
C ALA A 88 -9.65 -15.51 -8.51
N LEU A 89 -8.85 -15.45 -7.44
CA LEU A 89 -9.27 -14.92 -6.15
C LEU A 89 -9.09 -13.40 -6.10
N VAL A 90 -10.17 -12.68 -5.76
CA VAL A 90 -10.10 -11.26 -5.42
C VAL A 90 -9.57 -11.12 -3.99
N ILE A 91 -8.35 -10.61 -3.85
CA ILE A 91 -7.66 -10.48 -2.56
C ILE A 91 -7.81 -9.09 -1.93
N MET A 92 -8.15 -8.08 -2.72
CA MET A 92 -8.33 -6.71 -2.26
C MET A 92 -9.38 -6.01 -3.14
N LYS A 93 -10.21 -5.17 -2.52
CA LYS A 93 -11.17 -4.30 -3.21
C LYS A 93 -11.00 -2.89 -2.67
N GLY A 94 -11.06 -1.90 -3.56
CA GLY A 94 -11.11 -0.50 -3.17
C GLY A 94 -12.20 0.23 -3.94
N LYS A 95 -12.71 1.31 -3.34
CA LYS A 95 -13.70 2.21 -3.94
C LYS A 95 -13.05 3.51 -4.36
N LYS A 96 -13.41 4.03 -5.52
CA LYS A 96 -12.97 5.34 -6.02
C LYS A 96 -13.68 6.44 -5.24
N ILE A 97 -12.92 7.31 -4.59
CA ILE A 97 -13.35 8.49 -3.85
C ILE A 97 -12.37 9.62 -4.18
N ASP A 98 -12.87 10.74 -4.70
CA ASP A 98 -12.07 11.91 -5.10
C ASP A 98 -10.88 11.57 -6.00
N GLY A 99 -11.13 10.71 -6.99
CA GLY A 99 -10.11 10.30 -7.97
C GLY A 99 -9.17 9.18 -7.50
N LEU A 100 -9.16 8.81 -6.21
CA LEU A 100 -8.30 7.77 -5.65
C LEU A 100 -9.09 6.52 -5.25
N TYR A 101 -8.51 5.34 -5.46
CA TYR A 101 -9.05 4.11 -4.89
C TYR A 101 -8.62 3.96 -3.43
N GLN A 102 -9.59 3.77 -2.55
CA GLN A 102 -9.38 3.59 -1.11
C GLN A 102 -9.94 2.22 -0.70
N LEU A 103 -9.24 1.53 0.20
CA LEU A 103 -9.71 0.26 0.78
C LEU A 103 -10.83 0.50 1.79
#